data_AF-A0A2M9E874-F1
#
_entry.id   AF-A0A2M9E874-F1
#
_cell.length_a   1.000
_cell.length_b   1.000
_cell.length_c   1.000
_cell.angle_alpha   90.00
_cell.angle_beta   90.00
_cell.angle_gamma   90.00
#
_symmetry.space_group_name_H-M   'P 1'
#
loop_
_entity.id
_entity.type
_entity.pdbx_description
1 polymer ?
#
loop_
_entity_poly.entity_id
_entity_poly.type
_entity_poly.pdbx_seq_one_letter_code
_entity_poly.pdbx_strand_id
1 'polypeptide(L)'
;MNSSHHIRYLGADLHVQISGASDKPALILLHGGLGSKDDFAPLLPHLQQAFQVIALDSRGHGRSTLGDTPLSYAQLAEDARQSRTGTAIIPATRIRQ
;
A
#
# COMPACT_ATOMS: atom_id res chain seq x y z
N MET A 1 10.35 9.64 -10.04
CA MET A 1 9.18 9.78 -10.93
C MET A 1 7.96 9.37 -10.14
N ASN A 2 6.84 10.08 -10.28
CA ASN A 2 5.62 9.73 -9.57
C ASN A 2 4.74 8.89 -10.50
N SER A 3 4.36 7.69 -10.09
CA SER A 3 3.46 6.81 -10.84
C SER A 3 2.29 6.39 -9.96
N SER A 4 1.08 6.47 -10.48
CA SER A 4 -0.12 5.90 -9.84
C SER A 4 -0.57 4.69 -10.63
N HIS A 5 -1.02 3.65 -9.92
CA HIS A 5 -1.63 2.47 -10.51
C HIS A 5 -2.64 1.87 -9.53
N HIS A 6 -3.36 0.88 -10.04
CA HIS A 6 -4.45 0.21 -9.37
C HIS A 6 -4.14 -1.29 -9.25
N ILE A 7 -4.39 -1.86 -8.08
CA ILE A 7 -4.18 -3.28 -7.79
C ILE A 7 -5.53 -3.93 -7.49
N ARG A 8 -5.90 -4.92 -8.29
CA ARG A 8 -7.13 -5.68 -8.05
C ARG A 8 -6.87 -6.83 -7.10
N TYR A 9 -7.57 -6.84 -5.96
CA TYR A 9 -7.42 -7.88 -4.95
C TYR A 9 -8.73 -8.10 -4.16
N LEU A 10 -9.25 -9.32 -4.18
CA LEU A 10 -10.48 -9.74 -3.49
C LEU A 10 -11.66 -8.80 -3.71
N GLY A 11 -11.95 -8.50 -4.98
CA GLY A 11 -13.06 -7.63 -5.40
C GLY A 11 -12.80 -6.13 -5.20
N ALA A 12 -11.75 -5.74 -4.46
CA ALA A 12 -11.33 -4.36 -4.35
C ALA A 12 -10.38 -3.97 -5.48
N ASP A 13 -10.46 -2.71 -5.86
CA ASP A 13 -9.54 -2.01 -6.72
C ASP A 13 -8.79 -0.98 -5.86
N LEU A 14 -7.52 -1.27 -5.56
CA LEU A 14 -6.70 -0.55 -4.58
C LEU A 14 -5.79 0.45 -5.29
N HIS A 15 -5.94 1.73 -4.98
CA HIS A 15 -5.13 2.79 -5.55
C HIS A 15 -3.79 2.94 -4.80
N VAL A 16 -2.70 2.89 -5.56
CA VAL A 16 -1.33 2.99 -5.05
C VAL A 16 -0.57 4.06 -5.81
N GLN A 17 0.05 4.97 -5.08
CA GLN A 17 0.95 5.97 -5.64
C GLN A 17 2.39 5.68 -5.20
N ILE A 18 3.30 5.58 -6.17
CA ILE A 18 4.73 5.39 -5.94
C ILE A 18 5.45 6.70 -6.26
N SER A 19 6.36 7.11 -5.38
CA SER A 19 7.29 8.22 -5.60
C SER A 19 8.69 7.89 -5.06
N GLY A 20 9.67 8.74 -5.36
CA GLY A 20 11.08 8.47 -5.07
C GLY A 20 11.75 7.62 -6.15
N ALA A 21 12.97 7.16 -5.84
CA ALA A 21 13.78 6.34 -6.75
C ALA A 21 13.67 4.86 -6.35
N SER A 22 13.62 3.96 -7.34
CA SER A 22 13.34 2.53 -7.14
C SER A 22 14.49 1.73 -6.52
N ASP A 23 15.66 2.33 -6.40
CA ASP A 23 16.85 1.79 -5.75
C ASP A 23 16.92 2.11 -4.24
N LYS A 24 16.00 2.93 -3.73
CA LYS A 24 15.90 3.28 -2.31
C LYS A 24 15.06 2.28 -1.52
N PRO A 25 15.22 2.20 -0.18
CA PRO A 25 14.38 1.34 0.65
C PRO A 25 12.90 1.68 0.49
N ALA A 26 12.05 0.66 0.41
CA ALA A 26 10.61 0.83 0.29
C ALA A 26 9.99 1.29 1.62
N LEU A 27 9.14 2.31 1.56
CA LEU A 27 8.35 2.80 2.69
C LEU A 27 6.88 2.82 2.31
N ILE A 28 6.07 1.99 2.98
CA ILE A 28 4.61 1.97 2.78
C ILE A 28 3.97 2.95 3.76
N LEU A 29 3.10 3.82 3.26
CA LEU A 29 2.32 4.76 4.07
C LEU A 29 0.88 4.27 4.18
N LEU A 30 0.42 4.10 5.41
CA LEU A 30 -0.93 3.66 5.75
C LEU A 30 -1.62 4.78 6.52
N HIS A 31 -2.67 5.35 5.94
CA HIS A 31 -3.44 6.41 6.59
C HIS A 31 -4.27 5.86 7.76
N GLY A 32 -4.69 6.75 8.66
CA GLY A 32 -5.59 6.40 9.76
C GLY A 32 -7.07 6.57 9.36
N GLY A 33 -7.97 6.01 10.18
CA GLY A 33 -9.41 6.33 10.23
C GLY A 33 -10.07 6.64 8.88
N LEU A 34 -10.81 7.75 8.84
CA LEU A 34 -11.53 8.27 7.66
C LEU A 34 -10.63 9.00 6.65
N GLY A 35 -9.32 8.84 6.76
CA GLY A 35 -8.33 9.52 5.94
C GLY A 35 -8.13 8.90 4.56
N SER A 36 -7.05 9.32 3.91
CA SER A 36 -6.55 8.72 2.66
C SER A 36 -5.04 8.92 2.57
N LYS A 37 -4.41 8.43 1.50
CA LYS A 37 -2.97 8.68 1.29
C LYS A 37 -2.61 10.19 1.29
N ASP A 38 -3.58 11.06 1.00
CA ASP A 38 -3.36 12.51 0.90
C ASP A 38 -3.03 13.15 2.26
N ASP A 39 -3.31 12.45 3.37
CA ASP A 39 -2.89 12.85 4.73
C ASP A 39 -1.36 13.01 4.83
N PHE A 40 -0.61 12.32 3.97
CA PHE A 40 0.86 12.37 3.93
C PHE A 40 1.41 13.43 2.98
N ALA A 41 0.58 14.18 2.26
CA ALA A 41 1.04 15.15 1.25
C ALA A 41 2.13 16.12 1.79
N PRO A 42 2.05 16.66 3.03
CA PRO A 42 3.11 17.50 3.58
C PRO A 42 4.44 16.78 3.83
N LEU A 43 4.42 15.47 4.05
CA LEU A 43 5.61 14.66 4.36
C LEU A 43 6.26 14.07 3.11
N LEU A 44 5.50 13.87 2.03
CA LEU A 44 6.00 13.25 0.80
C LEU A 44 7.29 13.86 0.25
N PRO A 45 7.46 15.20 0.19
CA PRO A 45 8.69 15.80 -0.32
C PRO A 45 9.95 15.39 0.44
N HIS A 46 9.83 15.17 1.76
CA HIS A 46 10.94 14.77 2.62
C HIS A 46 11.18 13.25 2.54
N LEU A 47 10.12 12.45 2.56
CA LEU A 47 10.24 10.99 2.56
C LEU A 47 10.84 10.45 1.25
N GLN A 48 10.43 10.99 0.10
CA GLN A 48 10.93 10.53 -1.21
C GLN A 48 12.42 10.83 -1.46
N GLN A 49 13.04 11.68 -0.63
CA GLN A 49 14.49 11.91 -0.65
C GLN A 49 15.28 10.71 -0.13
N ALA A 50 14.70 9.90 0.77
CA ALA A 50 15.37 8.76 1.39
C ALA A 50 14.74 7.41 1.01
N PHE A 51 13.48 7.38 0.56
CA PHE A 51 12.72 6.16 0.34
C PHE A 51 12.10 6.10 -1.06
N GLN A 52 11.81 4.87 -1.52
CA GLN A 52 10.78 4.62 -2.51
C GLN A 52 9.44 4.57 -1.76
N VAL A 53 8.68 5.64 -1.84
CA VAL A 53 7.44 5.78 -1.07
C VAL A 53 6.30 5.13 -1.82
N ILE A 54 5.55 4.27 -1.13
CA ILE A 54 4.36 3.55 -1.61
C ILE A 54 3.19 4.03 -0.76
N ALA A 55 2.43 5.00 -1.27
CA ALA A 55 1.27 5.57 -0.58
C ALA A 55 0.01 4.83 -1.03
N LEU A 56 -0.61 4.08 -0.11
CA LEU A 56 -1.79 3.25 -0.35
C LEU A 56 -3.05 3.96 0.18
N ASP A 57 -4.08 4.04 -0.65
CA ASP A 57 -5.44 4.28 -0.18
C ASP A 57 -5.99 2.94 0.35
N SER A 58 -6.32 2.84 1.64
CA SER A 58 -6.88 1.60 2.20
C SER A 58 -8.19 1.26 1.51
N ARG A 59 -8.58 -0.02 1.46
CA ARG A 59 -9.86 -0.43 0.86
C ARG A 59 -11.02 0.42 1.40
N GLY A 60 -11.88 0.88 0.48
CA GLY A 60 -13.00 1.76 0.79
C GLY A 60 -12.67 3.21 1.12
N HIS A 61 -11.40 3.63 0.99
CA HIS A 61 -10.96 5.01 1.24
C HIS A 61 -10.28 5.62 0.02
N GLY A 62 -10.22 6.95 -0.03
CA GLY A 62 -9.58 7.69 -1.11
C GLY A 62 -10.10 7.25 -2.48
N ARG A 63 -9.21 6.75 -3.33
CA ARG A 63 -9.56 6.23 -4.67
C ARG A 63 -9.70 4.71 -4.72
N SER A 64 -9.54 4.02 -3.59
CA SER A 64 -9.71 2.58 -3.48
C SER A 64 -11.18 2.22 -3.30
N THR A 65 -11.63 1.16 -3.97
CA THR A 65 -12.96 0.59 -3.74
C THR A 65 -12.95 -0.35 -2.52
N LEU A 66 -14.14 -0.65 -1.98
CA LEU A 66 -14.28 -1.48 -0.78
C LEU A 66 -14.05 -2.98 -1.03
N GLY A 67 -14.48 -3.47 -2.20
CA GLY A 67 -14.55 -4.88 -2.53
C GLY A 67 -15.63 -5.64 -1.76
N ASP A 68 -15.53 -6.97 -1.77
CA ASP A 68 -16.63 -7.86 -1.33
C ASP A 68 -16.34 -8.56 0.02
N THR A 69 -15.16 -8.33 0.59
CA THR A 69 -14.71 -8.98 1.83
C THR A 69 -15.00 -8.10 3.06
N PRO A 70 -15.34 -8.69 4.22
CA PRO A 70 -15.47 -7.95 5.46
C PRO A 70 -14.19 -7.17 5.81
N LEU A 71 -14.36 -5.95 6.31
CA LEU A 71 -13.25 -5.15 6.82
C LEU A 71 -12.68 -5.78 8.09
N SER A 72 -11.39 -6.12 8.06
CA SER A 72 -10.64 -6.59 9.22
C SER A 72 -9.18 -6.11 9.13
N TYR A 73 -8.50 -6.01 10.27
CA TYR A 73 -7.07 -5.68 10.26
C TYR A 73 -6.22 -6.70 9.51
N ALA A 74 -6.60 -7.98 9.54
CA ALA A 74 -5.93 -9.01 8.76
C ALA A 74 -6.06 -8.75 7.25
N GLN A 75 -7.25 -8.34 6.79
CA GLN A 75 -7.47 -7.97 5.40
C GLN A 75 -6.69 -6.70 5.02
N LEU A 76 -6.68 -5.67 5.87
CA LEU A 76 -5.93 -4.44 5.61
C LEU A 76 -4.41 -4.69 5.54
N ALA A 77 -3.87 -5.56 6.40
CA ALA A 77 -2.47 -5.96 6.36
C ALA A 77 -2.13 -6.70 5.07
N GLU A 78 -3.04 -7.55 4.60
CA GLU A 78 -2.88 -8.26 3.34
C GLU A 78 -2.94 -7.30 2.13
N ASP A 79 -3.84 -6.31 2.13
CA ASP A 79 -3.88 -5.27 1.09
C ASP A 79 -2.57 -4.48 1.01
N ALA A 80 -2.02 -4.11 2.17
CA ALA A 80 -0.72 -3.44 2.24
C ALA A 80 0.42 -4.34 1.74
N ARG A 81 0.30 -5.66 1.93
CA ARG A 81 1.26 -6.62 1.36
C ARG A 81 1.21 -6.65 -0.16
N GLN A 82 0.02 -6.46 -0.75
CA GLN A 82 -0.17 -6.43 -2.21
C GLN A 82 0.41 -5.18 -2.86
N SER A 83 0.49 -4.04 -2.16
CA SER A 83 0.99 -2.77 -2.72
C SER A 83 2.51 -2.71 -2.94
N ARG A 84 3.25 -3.76 -2.57
CA ARG A 84 4.72 -3.82 -2.65
C ARG A 84 5.22 -3.88 -4.09
N THR A 85 6.29 -3.13 -4.38
CA THR A 85 7.05 -3.21 -5.64
C THR A 85 8.34 -4.02 -5.46
N GLY A 86 8.50 -5.12 -6.22
CA GLY A 86 9.77 -5.88 -6.30
C GLY A 86 9.95 -7.02 -5.27
N THR A 87 10.38 -8.17 -5.81
CA THR A 87 10.75 -9.51 -5.25
C THR A 87 9.91 -10.15 -4.14
N ALA A 88 9.15 -11.14 -4.60
CA ALA A 88 8.84 -12.46 -4.03
C ALA A 88 8.54 -12.57 -2.52
N ILE A 89 7.29 -12.94 -2.25
CA ILE A 89 6.91 -13.73 -1.09
C ILE A 89 7.88 -14.92 -0.93
N ILE A 90 8.71 -14.92 0.12
CA ILE A 90 9.16 -16.18 0.70
C ILE A 90 7.93 -16.69 1.46
N PRO A 91 7.22 -17.73 0.99
CA PRO A 91 6.11 -18.26 1.77
C PRO A 91 6.68 -18.71 3.11
N ALA A 92 6.13 -18.17 4.19
CA ALA A 92 6.38 -18.68 5.53
C ALA A 92 6.01 -20.16 5.50
N THR A 93 7.01 -21.03 5.43
CA THR A 93 6.79 -22.46 5.45
C THR A 93 6.21 -22.76 6.81
N ARG A 94 4.94 -23.18 6.82
CA ARG A 94 4.24 -23.63 8.01
C ARG A 94 5.02 -24.82 8.57
N ILE A 95 5.77 -24.60 9.65
CA ILE A 95 6.31 -25.69 10.47
C ILE A 95 5.08 -26.33 11.10
N ARG A 96 4.60 -27.42 10.49
CA ARG A 96 3.63 -28.31 11.13
C ARG A 96 4.39 -29.06 12.22
N GLN A 97 3.94 -28.90 13.46
CA GLN A 97 4.03 -29.98 14.44
C GLN A 97 3.07 -31.11 14.02
#